data_AF-A0A6B2CGW0-F1
#
_entry.id   AF-A0A6B2CGW0-F1
#
_cell.length_a   1.000
_cell.length_b   1.000
_cell.length_c   1.000
_cell.angle_alpha   90.00
_cell.angle_beta   90.00
_cell.angle_gamma   90.00
#
_symmetry.space_group_name_H-M   'P 1'
#
loop_
_entity.id
_entity.type
_entity.pdbx_description
1 polymer ?
#
loop_
_entity_poly.entity_id
_entity_poly.type
_entity_poly.pdbx_seq_one_letter_code
_entity_poly.pdbx_strand_id
1 'polypeptide(L)'
;MRTLVKLIVITSVVMGLSLLLVLAGVSFYPSSRVRWLALAYLNTTYNPYLPNFTVWSPESVTAIVWDYRGLDTLYETTVFFLAIISGLALGRGVERLNLKPGGDMGLSLIVKTVTRITGPMILAVAASIGLHGHLTPGGGFQGG
;
A
#
# COMPACT_ATOMS: atom_id res chain seq x y z
N MET A 1 14.08 8.39 36.19
CA MET A 1 15.16 7.45 35.78
C MET A 1 14.72 6.42 34.74
N ARG A 2 13.69 5.59 34.95
CA ARG A 2 13.30 4.53 33.99
C ARG A 2 12.93 5.05 32.59
N THR A 3 12.21 6.18 32.49
CA THR A 3 11.86 6.81 31.20
C THR A 3 13.10 7.33 30.46
N LEU A 4 14.04 7.93 31.18
CA LEU A 4 15.29 8.43 30.63
C LEU A 4 16.15 7.29 30.07
N VAL A 5 16.25 6.17 30.81
CA VAL A 5 16.96 4.97 30.36
C VAL A 5 16.31 4.38 29.10
N LYS A 6 14.98 4.27 29.05
CA LYS A 6 14.26 3.82 27.85
C LYS A 6 14.55 4.72 26.64
N LEU A 7 14.55 6.04 26.85
CA LEU A 7 14.80 7.02 25.80
C LEU A 7 16.24 6.89 25.26
N ILE A 8 17.23 6.80 26.16
CA ILE A 8 18.64 6.59 25.79
C ILE A 8 18.81 5.29 25.00
N VAL A 9 18.18 4.20 25.44
CA VAL A 9 18.25 2.92 24.73
C VAL A 9 17.66 3.04 23.32
N ILE A 10 16.44 3.58 23.19
CA ILE A 10 15.80 3.78 21.88
C ILE A 10 16.67 4.66 20.97
N THR A 11 17.14 5.80 21.47
CA THR A 11 17.98 6.72 20.69
C THR A 11 19.29 6.05 20.27
N SER A 12 19.93 5.29 21.16
CA SER A 12 21.18 4.57 20.86
C SER A 12 20.98 3.47 19.81
N VAL A 13 19.86 2.75 19.86
CA VAL A 13 19.50 1.73 18.87
C VAL A 13 19.23 2.37 17.52
N VAL A 14 18.46 3.46 17.47
CA VAL A 14 18.16 4.18 16.23
C VAL A 14 19.43 4.75 15.61
N MET A 15 20.28 5.40 16.41
CA MET A 15 21.57 5.92 15.92
C MET A 15 22.52 4.81 15.46
N GLY A 16 22.59 3.71 16.20
CA GLY A 16 23.40 2.54 15.84
C GLY A 16 22.94 1.91 14.54
N LEU A 17 21.63 1.71 14.38
CA LEU A 17 21.06 1.15 13.15
C LEU A 17 21.27 2.10 11.95
N SER A 18 21.07 3.40 12.16
CA SER A 18 21.32 4.42 11.14
C SER A 18 22.79 4.45 10.71
N LEU A 19 23.72 4.41 11.68
CA LEU A 19 25.15 4.35 11.40
C LEU A 19 25.53 3.07 10.65
N LEU A 20 24.99 1.91 11.05
CA LEU A 20 25.19 0.65 10.35
C LEU A 20 24.71 0.72 8.90
N LEU A 21 23.56 1.34 8.64
CA LEU A 21 23.03 1.51 7.28
C LEU A 21 23.90 2.45 6.43
N VAL A 22 24.43 3.51 7.03
CA VAL A 22 25.35 4.44 6.35
C VAL A 22 26.70 3.79 6.06
N LEU A 23 27.25 3.05 7.02
CA LEU A 23 28.51 2.31 6.87
C LEU A 23 28.38 1.13 5.90
N ALA A 24 27.19 0.52 5.81
CA ALA A 24 26.85 -0.50 4.80
C ALA A 24 26.75 0.07 3.37
N GLY A 25 27.35 1.24 3.12
CA GLY A 25 27.35 1.95 1.86
C GLY A 25 27.64 1.10 0.63
N VAL A 26 27.11 1.58 -0.50
CA VAL A 26 27.05 0.94 -1.83
C VAL A 26 26.07 -0.23 -1.95
N SER A 27 25.85 -1.04 -0.92
CA SER A 27 24.91 -2.19 -1.01
C SER A 27 23.43 -1.81 -0.86
N PHE A 28 23.10 -0.67 -0.24
CA PHE A 28 21.71 -0.24 -0.02
C PHE A 28 21.33 1.07 -0.72
N TYR A 29 22.30 1.84 -1.20
CA TYR A 29 22.01 3.07 -1.94
C TYR A 29 21.60 2.76 -3.38
N PRO A 30 20.59 3.45 -3.94
CA PRO A 30 20.26 3.34 -5.35
C PRO A 30 21.48 3.73 -6.20
N SER A 31 22.07 2.77 -6.90
CA SER A 31 23.13 3.06 -7.87
C SER A 31 22.53 3.64 -9.15
N SER A 32 23.26 4.51 -9.83
CA SER A 32 22.89 5.00 -11.18
C SER A 32 22.79 3.89 -12.21
N ARG A 33 23.38 2.71 -11.92
CA ARG A 33 23.26 1.50 -12.73
C ARG A 33 22.05 0.69 -12.28
N VAL A 34 21.27 0.21 -13.26
CA VAL A 34 20.17 -0.72 -13.01
C VAL A 34 20.75 -2.04 -12.51
N ARG A 35 20.23 -2.54 -11.37
CA ARG A 35 20.62 -3.83 -10.82
C ARG A 35 20.21 -4.96 -11.75
N TRP A 36 20.96 -6.07 -11.72
CA TRP A 36 20.66 -7.24 -12.55
C TRP A 36 19.22 -7.74 -12.39
N LEU A 37 18.67 -7.72 -11.16
CA LEU A 37 17.29 -8.14 -10.89
C LEU A 37 16.26 -7.21 -11.55
N ALA A 38 16.52 -5.90 -11.52
CA ALA A 38 15.66 -4.93 -12.18
C ALA A 38 15.75 -5.06 -13.70
N LEU A 39 16.93 -5.35 -14.26
CA LEU A 39 17.07 -5.69 -15.68
C LEU A 39 16.29 -6.95 -16.04
N ALA A 40 16.32 -7.98 -15.19
CA ALA A 40 15.54 -9.20 -15.40
C ALA A 40 14.04 -8.88 -15.48
N TYR A 41 13.48 -8.17 -14.50
CA TYR A 41 12.07 -7.74 -14.53
C TYR A 41 11.75 -6.92 -15.78
N LEU A 42 12.52 -5.87 -16.07
CA LEU A 42 12.26 -5.01 -17.22
C LEU A 42 12.29 -5.80 -18.56
N ASN A 43 13.19 -6.78 -18.67
CA ASN A 43 13.34 -7.58 -19.88
C ASN A 43 12.27 -8.68 -20.03
N THR A 44 11.54 -9.03 -18.97
CA THR A 44 10.48 -10.05 -19.00
C THR A 44 9.08 -9.46 -18.79
N THR A 45 8.93 -8.19 -18.41
CA THR A 45 7.60 -7.58 -18.22
C THR A 45 6.83 -7.46 -19.53
N TYR A 46 7.48 -6.99 -20.59
CA TYR A 46 6.91 -6.93 -21.95
C TYR A 46 7.95 -7.27 -23.00
N ASN A 47 8.06 -8.56 -23.35
CA ASN A 47 9.04 -9.05 -24.33
C ASN A 47 8.40 -10.00 -25.36
N PRO A 48 8.08 -9.48 -26.57
CA PRO A 48 7.48 -10.29 -27.63
C PRO A 48 8.35 -11.46 -28.14
N TYR A 49 9.67 -11.41 -27.90
CA TYR A 49 10.59 -12.46 -28.33
C TYR A 49 10.63 -13.66 -27.37
N LEU A 50 10.07 -13.51 -26.16
CA LEU A 50 9.99 -14.56 -25.13
C LEU A 50 8.52 -14.79 -24.72
N PRO A 51 7.65 -15.25 -25.63
CA PRO A 51 6.20 -15.29 -25.41
C PRO A 51 5.77 -16.16 -24.22
N ASN A 52 6.56 -17.19 -23.87
CA ASN A 52 6.27 -18.11 -22.76
C ASN A 52 6.79 -17.63 -21.40
N PHE A 53 7.61 -16.57 -21.37
CA PHE A 53 8.28 -16.07 -20.16
C PHE A 53 8.09 -14.57 -19.97
N THR A 54 7.04 -14.00 -20.57
CA THR A 54 6.70 -12.57 -20.45
C THR A 54 5.34 -12.37 -19.80
N VAL A 55 5.21 -11.30 -19.02
CA VAL A 55 3.97 -10.94 -18.29
C VAL A 55 2.92 -10.30 -19.20
N TRP A 56 3.34 -9.72 -20.32
CA TRP A 56 2.46 -9.02 -21.26
C TRP A 56 1.78 -7.76 -20.68
N SER A 57 2.43 -7.12 -19.71
CA SER A 57 2.01 -5.83 -19.16
C SER A 57 3.08 -4.79 -19.47
N PRO A 58 2.76 -3.63 -20.07
CA PRO A 58 3.73 -2.54 -20.18
C PRO A 58 4.05 -1.86 -18.82
N GLU A 59 3.18 -2.01 -17.80
CA GLU A 59 3.41 -1.44 -16.47
C GLU A 59 4.31 -2.33 -15.59
N SER A 60 5.58 -1.93 -15.50
CA SER A 60 6.61 -2.68 -14.77
C SER A 60 6.31 -2.88 -13.29
N VAL A 61 5.77 -1.88 -12.61
CA VAL A 61 5.54 -1.96 -11.16
C VAL A 61 4.41 -2.95 -10.87
N THR A 62 3.29 -2.82 -11.58
CA THR A 62 2.14 -3.73 -11.43
C THR A 62 2.54 -5.16 -11.76
N ALA A 63 3.28 -5.38 -12.87
CA ALA A 63 3.78 -6.70 -13.23
C ALA A 63 4.64 -7.32 -12.11
N ILE A 64 5.56 -6.55 -11.51
CA ILE A 64 6.41 -7.00 -10.39
C ILE A 64 5.56 -7.45 -9.20
N VAL A 65 4.61 -6.64 -8.75
CA VAL A 65 3.84 -6.97 -7.54
C VAL A 65 2.80 -8.06 -7.77
N TRP A 66 2.27 -8.22 -8.98
CA TRP A 66 1.23 -9.23 -9.28
C TRP A 66 1.78 -10.57 -9.73
N ASP A 67 2.71 -10.59 -10.69
CA ASP A 67 3.17 -11.85 -11.32
C ASP A 67 4.45 -12.37 -10.70
N TYR A 68 5.49 -11.53 -10.60
CA TYR A 68 6.79 -11.97 -10.08
C TYR A 68 6.79 -12.14 -8.56
N ARG A 69 6.13 -11.22 -7.86
CA ARG A 69 6.08 -11.14 -6.39
C ARG A 69 4.64 -11.19 -5.89
N GLY A 70 3.76 -11.88 -6.61
CA GLY A 70 2.34 -12.03 -6.25
C GLY A 70 2.09 -12.57 -4.84
N LEU A 71 3.00 -13.40 -4.32
CA LEU A 71 2.91 -13.89 -2.94
C LEU A 71 3.05 -12.77 -1.90
N ASP A 72 3.88 -11.77 -2.15
CA ASP A 72 4.03 -10.63 -1.23
C ASP A 72 2.71 -9.85 -1.17
N THR A 73 2.09 -9.62 -2.32
CA THR A 73 0.77 -8.94 -2.45
C THR A 73 -0.37 -9.77 -1.84
N LEU A 74 -0.34 -11.10 -1.99
CA LEU A 74 -1.31 -12.00 -1.36
C LEU A 74 -1.24 -11.90 0.17
N TYR A 75 -0.03 -11.88 0.74
CA TYR A 75 0.12 -11.75 2.18
C TYR A 75 -0.17 -10.33 2.67
N GLU A 76 0.12 -9.29 1.88
CA GLU A 76 -0.28 -7.92 2.19
C GLU A 76 -1.81 -7.80 2.32
N THR A 77 -2.56 -8.29 1.33
CA THR A 77 -4.03 -8.30 1.36
C THR A 77 -4.59 -9.19 2.47
N THR A 78 -3.93 -10.31 2.77
CA THR A 78 -4.31 -11.18 3.91
C THR A 78 -4.17 -10.44 5.24
N VAL A 79 -3.05 -9.73 5.46
CA VAL A 79 -2.84 -8.92 6.68
C VAL A 79 -3.87 -7.81 6.77
N PHE A 80 -4.15 -7.10 5.67
CA PHE A 80 -5.16 -6.05 5.63
C PHE A 80 -6.56 -6.58 5.97
N PHE A 81 -6.95 -7.72 5.38
CA PHE A 81 -8.21 -8.39 5.66
C PHE A 81 -8.32 -8.82 7.13
N LEU A 82 -7.25 -9.41 7.69
CA LEU A 82 -7.20 -9.78 9.10
C LEU A 82 -7.31 -8.57 10.02
N ALA A 83 -6.72 -7.42 9.66
CA ALA A 83 -6.84 -6.19 10.42
C ALA A 83 -8.28 -5.69 10.47
N ILE A 84 -9.00 -5.71 9.34
CA ILE A 84 -10.42 -5.36 9.27
C ILE A 84 -11.25 -6.31 10.14
N ILE A 85 -11.10 -7.62 9.97
CA ILE A 85 -11.84 -8.62 10.77
C ILE A 85 -11.54 -8.45 12.25
N SER A 86 -10.28 -8.25 12.63
CA SER A 86 -9.88 -8.04 14.03
C SER A 86 -10.53 -6.80 14.61
N GLY A 87 -10.54 -5.68 13.86
CA GLY A 87 -11.22 -4.46 14.27
C GLY A 87 -12.72 -4.66 14.45
N LEU A 88 -13.39 -5.35 13.52
CA LEU A 88 -14.81 -5.69 13.65
C LEU A 88 -15.07 -6.63 14.83
N ALA A 89 -14.22 -7.64 15.04
CA ALA A 89 -14.37 -8.60 16.13
C ALA A 89 -14.19 -7.95 17.51
N LEU A 90 -13.20 -7.06 17.67
CA LEU A 90 -13.01 -6.28 18.89
C LEU A 90 -14.13 -5.25 19.11
N GLY A 91 -14.68 -4.69 18.03
CA GLY A 91 -15.82 -3.77 18.10
C GLY A 91 -17.16 -4.44 18.41
N ARG A 92 -17.27 -5.78 18.31
CA ARG A 92 -18.50 -6.51 18.65
C ARG A 92 -18.71 -6.49 20.17
N GLY A 93 -19.88 -6.06 20.59
CA GLY A 93 -20.26 -6.03 22.01
C GLY A 93 -19.73 -4.81 22.78
N VAL A 94 -18.99 -3.91 22.12
CA VAL A 94 -18.73 -2.57 22.67
C VAL A 94 -20.06 -1.83 22.64
N GLU A 95 -20.61 -1.58 23.82
CA GLU A 95 -21.79 -0.72 23.98
C GLU A 95 -21.43 0.62 23.34
N ARG A 96 -22.14 0.99 22.26
CA ARG A 96 -21.94 2.30 21.66
C ARG A 96 -22.17 3.30 22.77
N LEU A 97 -21.18 4.12 23.08
CA LEU A 97 -21.37 5.25 23.98
C LEU A 97 -22.68 5.90 23.54
N ASN A 98 -23.68 5.88 24.42
CA ASN A 98 -24.95 6.57 24.22
C ASN A 98 -24.66 8.08 24.26
N LEU A 99 -23.95 8.55 23.25
CA LEU A 99 -23.84 9.96 22.92
C LEU A 99 -25.28 10.37 22.68
N LYS A 100 -25.83 11.13 23.64
CA LYS A 100 -27.15 11.74 23.50
C LYS A 100 -27.18 12.38 22.11
N PRO A 101 -28.18 12.08 21.26
CA PRO A 101 -28.27 12.68 19.94
C PRO A 101 -28.52 14.18 20.12
N GLY A 102 -27.45 14.96 20.21
CA GLY A 102 -27.49 16.39 20.37
C GLY A 102 -27.58 17.05 19.00
N GLY A 103 -28.80 17.28 18.50
CA GLY A 103 -29.09 18.03 17.26
C GLY A 103 -28.59 17.36 15.98
N ASP A 104 -29.27 17.62 14.85
CA ASP A 104 -29.01 17.15 13.48
C ASP A 104 -27.72 16.31 13.29
N MET A 105 -27.79 15.02 13.64
CA MET A 105 -26.69 14.05 13.44
C MET A 105 -26.57 13.61 11.97
N GLY A 106 -26.74 14.56 11.05
CA GLY A 106 -26.66 14.35 9.61
C GLY A 106 -25.53 15.18 9.00
N LEU A 107 -25.05 14.74 7.84
CA LEU A 107 -24.18 15.56 6.99
C LEU A 107 -24.91 16.87 6.64
N SER A 108 -24.17 17.99 6.61
CA SER A 108 -24.70 19.26 6.15
C SER A 108 -25.23 19.15 4.71
N LEU A 109 -26.16 20.02 4.31
CA LEU A 109 -26.74 20.01 2.97
C LEU A 109 -25.67 20.05 1.88
N ILE A 110 -24.61 20.86 2.08
CA ILE A 110 -23.46 20.97 1.18
C ILE A 110 -22.74 19.62 1.07
N VAL A 111 -22.37 19.01 2.19
CA VAL A 111 -21.63 17.73 2.20
C VAL A 111 -22.47 16.62 1.56
N LYS A 112 -23.78 16.58 1.84
CA LYS A 112 -24.70 15.60 1.27
C LYS A 112 -24.81 15.74 -0.25
N THR A 113 -24.86 16.98 -0.74
CA THR A 113 -24.93 17.28 -2.18
C THR A 113 -23.62 16.93 -2.89
N VAL A 114 -22.48 17.33 -2.33
CA VAL A 114 -21.15 17.03 -2.88
C VAL A 114 -20.92 15.52 -2.91
N THR A 115 -21.17 14.81 -1.80
CA THR A 115 -20.97 13.35 -1.72
C THR A 115 -21.81 12.59 -2.74
N ARG A 116 -23.05 13.06 -3.01
CA ARG A 116 -23.92 12.45 -4.03
C ARG A 116 -23.35 12.55 -5.44
N ILE A 117 -22.57 13.59 -5.73
CA ILE A 117 -21.93 13.80 -7.04
C ILE A 117 -20.56 13.12 -7.07
N THR A 118 -19.74 13.29 -6.03
CA THR A 118 -18.37 12.76 -5.99
C THR A 118 -18.31 11.25 -5.77
N GLY A 119 -19.24 10.64 -5.04
CA GLY A 119 -19.24 9.20 -4.77
C GLY A 119 -19.18 8.35 -6.04
N PRO A 120 -20.11 8.51 -7.01
CA PRO A 120 -20.07 7.79 -8.27
C PRO A 120 -18.80 8.08 -9.10
N MET A 121 -18.30 9.32 -9.09
CA MET A 121 -17.07 9.67 -9.79
C MET A 121 -15.85 8.96 -9.18
N ILE A 122 -15.74 8.89 -7.86
CA ILE A 122 -14.68 8.18 -7.16
C ILE A 122 -14.74 6.68 -7.52
N LEU A 123 -15.93 6.07 -7.51
CA LEU A 123 -16.09 4.66 -7.90
C LEU A 123 -15.69 4.41 -9.37
N ALA A 124 -16.05 5.31 -10.28
CA ALA A 124 -15.66 5.21 -11.68
C ALA A 124 -14.14 5.31 -11.87
N VAL A 125 -13.48 6.24 -11.17
CA VAL A 125 -12.02 6.41 -11.20
C VAL A 125 -11.32 5.20 -10.57
N ALA A 126 -11.80 4.74 -9.41
CA ALA A 126 -11.32 3.54 -8.74
C ALA A 126 -11.37 2.30 -9.66
N ALA A 127 -12.51 2.07 -10.30
CA ALA A 127 -12.67 0.98 -11.26
C ALA A 127 -11.75 1.13 -12.46
N SER A 128 -11.58 2.35 -13.00
CA SER A 128 -10.68 2.62 -14.11
C SER A 128 -9.23 2.26 -13.76
N ILE A 129 -8.73 2.73 -12.61
CA ILE A 129 -7.38 2.47 -12.11
C ILE A 129 -7.17 0.97 -11.85
N GLY A 130 -8.14 0.31 -11.22
CA GLY A 130 -8.05 -1.11 -10.90
C GLY A 130 -8.03 -2.02 -12.13
N LEU A 131 -8.89 -1.74 -13.12
CA LEU A 131 -9.01 -2.56 -14.33
C LEU A 131 -7.88 -2.31 -15.35
N HIS A 132 -7.32 -1.11 -15.38
CA HIS A 132 -6.24 -0.75 -16.32
C HIS A 132 -4.85 -0.75 -15.68
N GLY A 133 -4.68 -1.30 -14.47
CA GLY A 133 -3.39 -1.32 -13.77
C GLY A 133 -2.24 -2.01 -14.53
N HIS A 134 -2.55 -2.83 -15.54
CA HIS A 134 -1.57 -3.45 -16.43
C HIS A 134 -1.08 -2.51 -17.55
N LEU A 135 -1.79 -1.42 -17.86
CA LEU A 135 -1.47 -0.43 -18.90
C LEU A 135 -1.06 0.93 -18.34
N THR A 136 -1.64 1.32 -17.20
CA THR A 136 -1.45 2.64 -16.59
C THR A 136 -0.96 2.51 -15.15
N PRO A 137 -0.14 3.46 -14.64
CA PRO A 137 0.30 3.44 -13.25
C PRO A 137 -0.89 3.34 -12.29
N GLY A 138 -0.86 2.36 -11.39
CA GLY A 138 -1.98 2.07 -10.50
C GLY A 138 -2.03 0.60 -10.10
N GLY A 139 -3.23 0.10 -9.88
CA GLY A 139 -3.47 -1.28 -9.46
C GLY A 139 -4.65 -1.42 -8.50
N GLY A 140 -4.80 -2.63 -7.96
CA GLY A 140 -5.90 -2.97 -7.07
C GLY A 140 -5.89 -2.23 -5.73
N PHE A 141 -4.71 -1.91 -5.19
CA PHE A 141 -4.59 -1.18 -3.91
C PHE A 141 -4.98 0.30 -4.03
N GLN A 142 -4.63 0.95 -5.14
CA GLN A 142 -5.00 2.35 -5.38
C GLN A 142 -6.47 2.49 -5.78
N GLY A 143 -7.04 1.44 -6.37
CA GLY A 143 -8.46 1.37 -6.71
C GLY A 143 -9.37 1.03 -5.52
N GLY A 144 -8.85 0.37 -4.48
CA GLY A 144 -9.60 0.05 -3.25
C GLY A 144 -9.72 1.24 -2.31
#